data_AF-A0A1R3GG84-F1
#
_entry.id   AF-A0A1R3GG84-F1
#
_cell.length_a   1.000
_cell.length_b   1.000
_cell.length_c   1.000
_cell.angle_alpha   90.00
_cell.angle_beta   90.00
_cell.angle_gamma   90.00
#
_symmetry.space_group_name_H-M   'P 1'
#
loop_
_entity.id
_entity.type
_entity.pdbx_description
1 polymer ?
#
loop_
_entity_poly.entity_id
_entity_poly.type
_entity_poly.pdbx_seq_one_letter_code
_entity_poly.pdbx_strand_id
1 'polypeptide(L)'
;MSSSGSGNQVRASHILIKHEGSRRKASWKDPEGRVISATTRDAAVSQLKALREDIVSGKAKFVEVASRYSDCSSAKRGGDLGKFVPPTFS
;
A
#
# COMPACT_ATOMS: atom_id res chain seq x y z
N MET A 1 22.32 23.50 -23.75
CA MET A 1 20.92 23.35 -23.28
C MET A 1 20.52 21.91 -23.51
N SER A 2 20.68 21.05 -22.50
CA SER A 2 20.39 19.62 -22.62
C SER A 2 18.89 19.39 -22.51
N SER A 3 18.33 18.75 -23.54
CA SER A 3 16.91 18.41 -23.70
C SER A 3 16.35 17.70 -22.47
N SER A 4 15.41 18.36 -21.78
CA SER A 4 14.63 17.80 -20.69
C SER A 4 13.67 16.75 -21.23
N GLY A 5 14.09 15.48 -21.20
CA GLY A 5 13.21 14.36 -21.50
C GLY A 5 11.97 14.43 -20.60
N SER A 6 10.81 14.65 -21.20
CA SER A 6 9.48 14.54 -20.60
C SER A 6 9.20 13.07 -20.27
N GLY A 7 9.94 12.49 -19.33
CA GLY A 7 9.72 11.13 -18.86
C GLY A 7 8.37 11.04 -18.15
N ASN A 8 7.53 10.09 -18.56
CA ASN A 8 6.20 9.81 -17.99
C ASN A 8 6.27 9.54 -16.48
N GLN A 9 6.29 10.59 -15.67
CA GLN A 9 6.14 10.48 -14.22
C GLN A 9 4.70 10.13 -13.90
N VAL A 10 4.50 9.09 -13.09
CA VAL A 10 3.19 8.70 -12.57
C VAL A 10 3.12 8.99 -11.07
N ARG A 11 1.92 9.24 -10.56
CA ARG A 11 1.63 9.28 -9.13
C ARG A 11 0.65 8.16 -8.82
N ALA A 12 0.90 7.43 -7.74
CA ALA A 12 0.03 6.37 -7.29
C ALA A 12 -0.13 6.39 -5.77
N SER A 13 -1.21 5.79 -5.32
CA SER A 13 -1.44 5.49 -3.91
C SER A 13 -1.69 3.99 -3.75
N HIS A 14 -1.36 3.44 -2.59
CA HIS A 14 -1.55 2.02 -2.33
C HIS A 14 -2.03 1.72 -0.90
N ILE A 15 -2.61 0.54 -0.75
CA ILE A 15 -2.90 -0.09 0.54
C ILE A 15 -2.08 -1.37 0.58
N LEU A 16 -1.26 -1.52 1.62
CA LEU A 16 -0.44 -2.71 1.84
C LEU A 16 -0.94 -3.43 3.08
N ILE A 17 -1.31 -4.70 2.97
CA ILE A 17 -1.55 -5.59 4.12
C ILE A 17 -0.41 -6.59 4.15
N LYS A 18 0.34 -6.63 5.25
CA LYS A 18 1.41 -7.60 5.44
C LYS A 18 0.88 -8.90 6.03
N HIS A 19 1.64 -9.96 5.83
CA HIS A 19 1.34 -11.31 6.31
C HIS A 19 2.65 -12.04 6.65
N GLU A 20 2.54 -13.27 7.12
CA GLU A 20 3.63 -14.11 7.61
C GLU A 20 4.74 -14.36 6.57
N GLY A 21 4.45 -14.19 5.28
CA GLY A 21 5.40 -14.33 4.17
C GLY A 21 6.03 -13.01 3.73
N SER A 22 5.70 -11.88 4.37
CA SER A 22 6.29 -10.57 4.05
C SER A 22 7.76 -10.52 4.42
N ARG A 23 8.62 -10.02 3.51
CA ARG A 23 10.08 -9.86 3.75
C ARG A 23 10.40 -9.15 5.07
N ARG A 24 9.65 -8.09 5.39
CA ARG A 24 9.71 -7.41 6.69
C ARG A 24 8.35 -7.52 7.38
N LYS A 25 8.26 -8.34 8.42
CA LYS A 25 7.04 -8.62 9.17
C LYS A 25 6.72 -7.57 10.26
N ALA A 26 7.07 -6.31 10.04
CA ALA A 26 6.80 -5.23 10.99
C ALA A 26 6.26 -3.98 10.26
N SER A 27 5.39 -3.24 10.92
CA SER A 27 4.80 -1.98 10.42
C SER A 27 4.68 -0.94 11.54
N TRP A 28 4.13 0.23 11.23
CA TRP A 28 3.92 1.27 12.24
C TRP A 28 2.82 0.89 13.25
N LYS A 29 1.86 0.05 12.85
CA LYS A 29 0.77 -0.45 13.71
C LYS A 29 1.16 -1.72 14.48
N ASP A 30 2.15 -2.45 14.00
CA ASP A 30 2.68 -3.66 14.63
C ASP A 30 4.22 -3.62 14.58
N PRO A 31 4.87 -2.84 15.46
CA PRO A 31 6.32 -2.65 15.45
C PRO A 31 7.09 -3.94 15.73
N GLU A 32 6.56 -4.79 16.61
CA GLU A 32 7.15 -6.09 16.95
C GLU A 32 6.78 -7.20 15.97
N GLY A 33 5.79 -6.97 15.10
CA GLY A 33 5.43 -7.90 14.04
C GLY A 33 4.65 -9.12 14.48
N ARG A 34 4.01 -9.09 15.67
CA ARG A 34 3.29 -10.24 16.22
C ARG A 34 2.06 -10.58 15.39
N VAL A 35 1.27 -9.57 15.04
CA VAL A 35 0.05 -9.73 14.25
C VAL A 35 0.41 -10.11 12.82
N ILE A 36 1.38 -9.43 12.22
CA ILE A 36 1.82 -9.71 10.85
C ILE A 36 2.37 -11.13 10.73
N SER A 37 3.14 -11.60 11.72
CA SER A 37 3.70 -12.95 11.71
C SER A 37 2.64 -14.04 11.89
N ALA A 38 1.52 -13.74 12.54
CA ALA A 38 0.39 -14.65 12.71
C ALA A 38 -0.66 -14.55 11.59
N THR A 39 -0.57 -13.52 10.74
CA THR A 39 -1.52 -13.30 9.65
C THR A 39 -1.12 -14.15 8.45
N THR A 40 -1.99 -15.07 8.04
CA THR A 40 -1.73 -15.89 6.86
C THR A 40 -1.85 -15.11 5.56
N ARG A 41 -1.25 -15.62 4.48
CA ARG A 41 -1.43 -15.04 3.14
C ARG A 41 -2.91 -14.90 2.77
N ASP A 42 -3.71 -15.94 3.01
CA ASP A 42 -5.13 -15.96 2.65
C ASP A 42 -5.97 -15.03 3.53
N ALA A 43 -5.63 -14.90 4.81
CA ALA A 43 -6.26 -13.93 5.69
C ALA A 43 -5.99 -12.49 5.20
N ALA A 44 -4.74 -12.18 4.82
CA ALA A 44 -4.39 -10.88 4.26
C ALA A 44 -5.10 -10.60 2.92
N VAL A 45 -5.21 -11.60 2.04
CA VAL A 45 -5.97 -11.48 0.78
C VAL A 45 -7.45 -11.23 1.06
N SER A 46 -8.04 -11.96 2.01
CA SER A 46 -9.46 -11.80 2.38
C SER A 46 -9.73 -10.41 2.95
N GLN A 47 -8.87 -9.92 3.84
CA GLN A 47 -8.94 -8.56 4.36
C GLN A 47 -8.84 -7.53 3.23
N LEU A 48 -7.88 -7.69 2.31
CA LEU A 48 -7.71 -6.77 1.19
C LEU A 48 -8.92 -6.75 0.24
N LYS A 49 -9.55 -7.91 0.01
CA LYS A 49 -10.78 -8.03 -0.79
C LYS A 49 -11.96 -7.30 -0.14
N ALA A 50 -12.17 -7.47 1.17
CA ALA A 50 -13.21 -6.78 1.91
C ALA A 50 -13.01 -5.25 1.87
N LEU A 51 -11.78 -4.78 2.13
CA LEU A 51 -11.45 -3.35 2.03
C LEU A 51 -11.68 -2.81 0.61
N ARG A 52 -11.34 -3.59 -0.42
CA ARG A 52 -11.60 -3.20 -1.82
C ARG A 52 -13.09 -3.09 -2.10
N GLU A 53 -13.90 -4.02 -1.59
CA GLU A 53 -15.35 -4.00 -1.77
C GLU A 53 -15.98 -2.76 -1.12
N ASP A 54 -15.55 -2.42 0.11
CA ASP A 54 -16.01 -1.20 0.78
C ASP A 54 -15.64 0.08 0.01
N ILE A 55 -14.46 0.11 -0.61
CA ILE A 55 -14.03 1.23 -1.46
C ILE A 55 -14.85 1.30 -2.74
N VAL A 56 -15.01 0.19 -3.45
CA VAL A 56 -15.71 0.14 -4.75
C VAL A 56 -17.21 0.40 -4.59
N SER A 57 -17.81 -0.05 -3.48
CA SER A 57 -19.21 0.23 -3.15
C SER A 57 -19.45 1.65 -2.61
N GLY A 58 -18.38 2.43 -2.39
CA GLY A 58 -18.47 3.79 -1.88
C GLY A 58 -18.72 3.90 -0.37
N LYS A 59 -18.72 2.77 0.37
CA LYS A 59 -18.85 2.75 1.84
C LYS A 59 -17.68 3.41 2.55
N ALA A 60 -16.49 3.38 1.95
CA ALA A 60 -15.29 3.98 2.51
C ALA A 60 -14.44 4.68 1.44
N LYS A 61 -13.77 5.78 1.81
CA LYS A 61 -12.81 6.45 0.92
C LYS A 61 -11.46 5.74 0.96
N PHE A 62 -10.80 5.62 -0.18
CA PHE A 62 -9.47 5.00 -0.29
C PHE A 62 -8.47 5.59 0.72
N VAL A 63 -8.40 6.92 0.83
CA VAL A 63 -7.46 7.64 1.71
C VAL A 63 -7.67 7.27 3.18
N GLU A 64 -8.93 7.11 3.61
CA GLU A 64 -9.27 6.72 4.98
C GLU A 64 -8.86 5.28 5.26
N VAL A 65 -9.18 4.37 4.34
CA VAL A 65 -8.79 2.96 4.42
C VAL A 65 -7.27 2.82 4.47
N ALA A 66 -6.55 3.51 3.59
CA ALA A 66 -5.09 3.49 3.55
C ALA A 66 -4.48 4.01 4.85
N SER A 67 -5.00 5.12 5.39
CA SER A 67 -4.49 5.71 6.62
C SER A 67 -4.70 4.81 7.83
N ARG A 68 -5.79 4.05 7.87
CA ARG A 68 -6.16 3.20 9.01
C ARG A 68 -5.53 1.81 8.95
N TYR A 69 -5.53 1.18 7.78
CA TYR A 69 -5.26 -0.26 7.69
C TYR A 69 -3.91 -0.60 7.04
N SER A 70 -3.32 0.29 6.23
CA SER A 70 -2.10 -0.01 5.47
C SER A 70 -0.88 -0.15 6.37
N ASP A 71 -0.10 -1.21 6.18
CA ASP A 71 1.18 -1.48 6.85
C ASP A 71 2.37 -0.71 6.27
N CYS A 72 2.16 0.04 5.20
CA CYS A 72 3.18 0.91 4.62
C CYS A 72 3.26 2.23 5.40
N SER A 73 4.45 2.82 5.49
CA SER A 73 4.64 4.16 6.05
C SER A 73 3.95 5.27 5.23
N SER A 74 3.51 4.99 4.00
CA SER A 74 2.67 5.88 3.20
C SER A 74 1.26 6.05 3.79
N ALA A 75 0.82 5.19 4.73
CA ALA A 75 -0.45 5.30 5.44
C ALA A 75 -0.69 6.71 6.00
N LYS A 76 0.35 7.34 6.58
CA LYS A 76 0.29 8.72 7.11
C LYS A 76 -0.05 9.80 6.06
N ARG A 77 0.02 9.47 4.76
CA ARG A 77 -0.34 10.33 3.62
C ARG A 77 -1.47 9.73 2.79
N GLY A 78 -2.35 8.92 3.41
CA GLY A 78 -3.45 8.29 2.67
C GLY A 78 -3.00 7.27 1.63
N GLY A 79 -1.84 6.66 1.83
CA GLY A 79 -1.26 5.69 0.90
C GLY A 79 -0.46 6.30 -0.25
N ASP A 80 -0.29 7.62 -0.32
CA ASP A 80 0.41 8.32 -1.40
C ASP A 80 1.92 7.97 -1.45
N LEU A 81 2.34 7.45 -2.60
CA LEU A 81 3.72 7.10 -2.91
C LEU A 81 4.52 8.26 -3.51
N GLY A 82 3.85 9.37 -3.84
CA GLY A 82 4.47 10.48 -4.57
C GLY A 82 4.63 10.18 -6.06
N LYS A 83 5.38 11.04 -6.75
CA LYS A 83 5.70 10.87 -8.18
C LYS A 83 6.91 9.95 -8.34
N PHE A 84 6.81 8.98 -9.23
CA PHE A 84 7.92 8.12 -9.61
C PHE A 84 7.92 7.85 -11.11
N VAL A 85 9.09 7.53 -11.65
CA VAL A 85 9.24 7.12 -13.05
C VAL A 85 9.01 5.60 -13.09
N PRO A 86 8.09 5.10 -13.94
CA PRO A 86 7.94 3.66 -14.14
C PRO A 86 9.27 3.05 -14.60
N PRO A 87 9.59 1.81 -14.20
CA PRO A 87 10.80 1.15 -14.68
C PRO A 87 10.78 1.10 -16.21
N THR A 88 11.85 1.59 -16.82
CA THR A 88 12.09 1.41 -18.26
C THR A 88 12.64 0.00 -18.44
N PHE A 89 11.90 -0.88 -19.10
CA PHE A 89 12.45 -2.14 -19.58
C PHE A 89 13.32 -1.83 -20.79
N SER A 90 14.64 -1.99 -20.64
CA SER A 90 15.62 -1.97 -21.74
C SER A 90 15.84 -3.37 -22.29
#